data_AF-A0A6P1JGV0-F1
#
_entry.id   AF-A0A6P1JGV0-F1
#
_cell.length_a   1.000
_cell.length_b   1.000
_cell.length_c   1.000
_cell.angle_alpha   90.00
_cell.angle_beta   90.00
_cell.angle_gamma   90.00
#
_symmetry.space_group_name_H-M   'P 1'
#
loop_
_entity.id
_entity.type
_entity.pdbx_description
1 polymer ?
#
loop_
_entity_poly.entity_id
_entity_poly.type
_entity_poly.pdbx_seq_one_letter_code
_entity_poly.pdbx_strand_id
1 'polypeptide(L)'
;MRNTRTVAACVAATTLFGLLTATPALAAPLSGDVGASQSAPSDEAVPYGPMESSGVTAYFEDGEVAVTVPDTLVTAWTRYVVLADGEVVGQIFAGQARGAVSTVIQDDEAKYRFEIAKPGARVQVSEYLGTLADPADDAHFLRKRIDLPGVQASFVDGRAVVGVPAEYLSARRRIVFFADGRPITQIMGNTAYDGVIRWDEGTNKMFSLRGVARGERLEAWEYGGDLGDGIGSEFRKVKLLDQKVGEKPPVTASFENGRAVVRVPSEFTDANKRIVVRIDGQYRGEIQGERADGQDGSSNKDGDRSFEYTQAKPGDRLEVLQYGGELNDPLSPDLREGVLVDQQL
;
A
#
# COMPACT_ATOMS: atom_id res chain seq x y z
N MET A 1 -18.59 -24.12 -48.98
CA MET A 1 -20.05 -23.88 -49.03
C MET A 1 -20.49 -23.36 -47.67
N ARG A 2 -21.16 -22.19 -47.65
CA ARG A 2 -21.93 -21.57 -46.56
C ARG A 2 -21.13 -21.04 -45.34
N ASN A 3 -21.41 -19.87 -44.77
CA ASN A 3 -22.11 -18.67 -45.25
C ASN A 3 -21.80 -17.53 -44.24
N THR A 4 -21.57 -16.35 -44.81
CA THR A 4 -21.52 -15.00 -44.22
C THR A 4 -22.78 -14.64 -43.43
N ARG A 5 -22.65 -13.84 -42.35
CA ARG A 5 -23.60 -12.76 -41.99
C ARG A 5 -22.88 -11.65 -41.21
N THR A 6 -22.57 -10.57 -41.91
CA THR A 6 -22.24 -9.25 -41.33
C THR A 6 -23.43 -8.35 -41.67
N VAL A 7 -24.08 -7.77 -40.66
CA VAL A 7 -25.20 -6.84 -40.83
C VAL A 7 -24.68 -5.43 -40.56
N ALA A 8 -24.85 -4.57 -41.56
CA ALA A 8 -24.71 -3.13 -41.44
C ALA A 8 -26.03 -2.52 -40.96
N ALA A 9 -25.96 -1.45 -40.18
CA ALA A 9 -27.07 -0.52 -39.98
C ALA A 9 -26.55 0.92 -39.91
N CYS A 10 -26.98 1.71 -40.89
CA CYS A 10 -26.86 3.17 -40.95
C CYS A 10 -27.86 3.84 -39.98
N VAL A 11 -27.66 5.14 -39.68
CA VAL A 11 -28.57 6.26 -40.03
C VAL A 11 -28.09 7.54 -39.35
N ALA A 12 -28.05 8.62 -40.13
CA ALA A 12 -27.70 9.97 -39.76
C ALA A 12 -28.94 10.80 -39.34
N ALA A 13 -28.66 11.93 -38.66
CA ALA A 13 -29.23 13.26 -38.92
C ALA A 13 -29.97 13.98 -37.76
N THR A 14 -29.49 15.22 -37.54
CA THR A 14 -30.19 16.51 -37.36
C THR A 14 -30.91 16.88 -36.05
N THR A 15 -30.38 17.93 -35.41
CA THR A 15 -30.99 19.23 -35.03
C THR A 15 -29.80 20.21 -34.84
N LEU A 16 -29.60 21.39 -35.44
CA LEU A 16 -30.34 22.53 -36.01
C LEU A 16 -30.65 23.70 -35.03
N PHE A 17 -29.86 24.78 -35.22
CA PHE A 17 -30.07 26.24 -35.04
C PHE A 17 -30.41 26.88 -33.68
N GLY A 18 -29.68 27.98 -33.38
CA GLY A 18 -30.12 29.02 -32.45
C GLY A 18 -29.04 30.02 -32.03
N LEU A 19 -28.57 30.87 -32.95
CA LEU A 19 -27.76 32.08 -32.68
C LEU A 19 -28.54 33.09 -31.81
N LEU A 20 -27.86 33.81 -30.91
CA LEU A 20 -28.04 35.26 -30.73
C LEU A 20 -26.92 35.88 -29.89
N THR A 21 -26.39 36.96 -30.46
CA THR A 21 -25.30 37.84 -30.05
C THR A 21 -25.69 38.82 -28.95
N ALA A 22 -24.75 39.24 -28.09
CA ALA A 22 -24.52 40.67 -27.79
C ALA A 22 -23.34 40.87 -26.82
N THR A 23 -22.34 41.62 -27.28
CA THR A 23 -21.30 42.28 -26.48
C THR A 23 -21.76 43.71 -26.18
N PRO A 24 -21.51 44.25 -24.97
CA PRO A 24 -20.87 45.57 -24.87
C PRO A 24 -19.75 45.53 -23.80
N ALA A 25 -18.52 45.91 -24.12
CA ALA A 25 -17.98 47.27 -24.20
C ALA A 25 -17.54 47.85 -22.82
N LEU A 26 -16.21 47.95 -22.73
CA LEU A 26 -15.32 48.61 -21.78
C LEU A 26 -15.87 49.80 -20.95
N ALA A 27 -15.43 49.85 -19.68
CA ALA A 27 -14.99 51.08 -19.03
C ALA A 27 -13.95 50.77 -17.94
N ALA A 28 -12.73 51.30 -18.10
CA ALA A 28 -11.83 51.66 -17.01
C ALA A 28 -11.84 53.21 -16.92
N PRO A 29 -11.52 53.82 -15.76
CA PRO A 29 -10.11 54.14 -15.51
C PRO A 29 -9.63 54.18 -14.04
N LEU A 30 -8.35 53.83 -13.90
CA LEU A 30 -7.25 54.38 -13.06
C LEU A 30 -7.37 54.78 -11.56
N SER A 31 -6.22 54.51 -10.91
CA SER A 31 -5.62 55.08 -9.68
C SER A 31 -6.06 54.45 -8.34
N GLY A 32 -5.19 54.18 -7.37
CA GLY A 32 -3.75 54.32 -7.25
C GLY A 32 -3.33 53.90 -5.84
N ASP A 33 -2.17 53.25 -5.77
CA ASP A 33 -1.22 53.15 -4.65
C ASP A 33 -1.54 52.45 -3.31
N VAL A 34 -0.65 51.48 -3.04
CA VAL A 34 -0.06 50.94 -1.80
C VAL A 34 -0.84 50.85 -0.47
N GLY A 35 -0.85 49.62 0.08
CA GLY A 35 -1.17 49.37 1.50
C GLY A 35 -1.21 47.87 1.87
N ALA A 36 -0.03 47.31 2.16
CA ALA A 36 0.30 46.16 3.01
C ALA A 36 -0.74 45.04 3.29
N SER A 37 -0.27 43.81 3.02
CA SER A 37 -0.50 42.55 3.73
C SER A 37 -1.90 42.23 4.25
N GLN A 38 -2.62 41.43 3.46
CA GLN A 38 -3.44 40.36 4.04
C GLN A 38 -2.77 39.03 3.71
N SER A 39 -2.16 38.44 4.74
CA SER A 39 -1.83 37.02 4.77
C SER A 39 -3.12 36.25 4.48
N ALA A 40 -3.21 35.68 3.28
CA ALA A 40 -4.19 34.65 2.97
C ALA A 40 -3.79 33.38 3.75
N PRO A 41 -4.77 32.61 4.23
CA PRO A 41 -4.53 31.55 5.20
C PRO A 41 -3.57 30.52 4.59
N SER A 42 -2.53 30.22 5.35
CA SER A 42 -1.77 28.99 5.20
C SER A 42 -2.76 27.83 5.27
N ASP A 43 -3.11 27.28 4.11
CA ASP A 43 -3.56 25.90 4.01
C ASP A 43 -2.46 25.07 4.65
N GLU A 44 -2.74 24.62 5.88
CA GLU A 44 -1.88 23.69 6.60
C GLU A 44 -1.69 22.48 5.70
N ALA A 45 -0.47 22.36 5.18
CA ALA A 45 -0.02 21.20 4.44
C ALA A 45 -0.16 19.98 5.36
N VAL A 46 -1.17 19.16 5.12
CA VAL A 46 -1.38 17.91 5.86
C VAL A 46 -0.18 17.00 5.56
N PRO A 47 0.64 16.62 6.55
CA PRO A 47 1.75 15.72 6.34
C PRO A 47 1.23 14.32 6.01
N TYR A 48 1.82 13.63 5.03
CA TYR A 48 1.57 12.21 4.78
C TYR A 48 2.33 11.34 5.78
N GLY A 49 1.90 11.43 7.04
CA GLY A 49 1.90 10.27 7.94
C GLY A 49 0.70 9.37 7.61
N PRO A 50 0.31 8.44 8.50
CA PRO A 50 -0.99 7.79 8.41
C PRO A 50 -2.05 8.85 8.12
N MET A 51 -2.79 8.70 7.03
CA MET A 51 -3.86 9.65 6.73
C MET A 51 -4.98 9.34 7.70
N GLU A 52 -5.33 10.26 8.60
CA GLU A 52 -6.35 10.04 9.62
C GLU A 52 -7.69 10.67 9.25
N SER A 53 -8.79 9.95 9.47
CA SER A 53 -10.15 10.46 9.32
C SER A 53 -11.06 9.86 10.38
N SER A 54 -11.46 10.69 11.35
CA SER A 54 -12.25 10.26 12.52
C SER A 54 -11.67 9.03 13.24
N GLY A 55 -10.34 8.92 13.32
CA GLY A 55 -9.65 7.82 13.99
C GLY A 55 -9.28 6.64 13.10
N VAL A 56 -9.86 6.49 11.90
CA VAL A 56 -9.36 5.50 10.92
C VAL A 56 -8.11 6.04 10.26
N THR A 57 -7.05 5.24 10.20
CA THR A 57 -5.82 5.60 9.51
C THR A 57 -5.49 4.62 8.40
N ALA A 58 -4.86 5.07 7.31
CA ALA A 58 -4.29 4.16 6.34
C ALA A 58 -2.96 4.66 5.78
N TYR A 59 -2.11 3.73 5.36
CA TYR A 59 -0.81 3.98 4.74
C TYR A 59 -0.34 2.76 3.96
N PHE A 60 0.60 2.98 3.04
CA PHE A 60 1.28 1.88 2.35
C PHE A 60 2.43 1.35 3.22
N GLU A 61 2.49 0.03 3.34
CA GLU A 61 3.52 -0.70 4.08
C GLU A 61 3.84 -1.95 3.27
N ASP A 62 5.11 -2.13 2.89
CA ASP A 62 5.59 -3.35 2.21
C ASP A 62 4.84 -3.75 0.91
N GLY A 63 4.27 -2.79 0.18
CA GLY A 63 3.47 -3.06 -1.03
C GLY A 63 2.02 -3.44 -0.76
N GLU A 64 1.62 -3.45 0.51
CA GLU A 64 0.26 -3.61 0.99
C GLU A 64 -0.28 -2.25 1.45
N VAL A 65 -1.60 -2.13 1.58
CA VAL A 65 -2.21 -1.05 2.36
C VAL A 65 -2.52 -1.55 3.76
N ALA A 66 -1.95 -0.89 4.76
CA ALA A 66 -2.33 -1.03 6.15
C ALA A 66 -3.47 -0.05 6.45
N VAL A 67 -4.58 -0.57 6.96
CA VAL A 67 -5.72 0.21 7.47
C VAL A 67 -5.86 -0.06 8.95
N THR A 68 -5.68 0.97 9.77
CA THR A 68 -5.88 0.89 11.22
C THR A 68 -7.24 1.48 11.59
N VAL A 69 -8.01 0.72 12.35
CA VAL A 69 -9.36 1.08 12.80
C VAL A 69 -9.39 0.99 14.34
N PRO A 70 -9.75 2.07 15.05
CA PRO A 70 -9.93 2.05 16.51
C PRO A 70 -11.03 1.09 16.93
N ASP A 71 -10.88 0.41 18.05
CA ASP A 71 -11.83 -0.60 18.55
C ASP A 71 -13.25 -0.05 18.73
N THR A 72 -13.34 1.23 19.12
CA THR A 72 -14.62 1.97 19.21
C THR A 72 -15.38 2.04 17.87
N LEU A 73 -14.66 1.97 16.74
CA LEU A 73 -15.22 1.97 15.39
C LEU A 73 -15.33 0.57 14.80
N VAL A 74 -14.39 -0.31 15.16
CA VAL A 74 -14.46 -1.74 14.84
C VAL A 74 -15.76 -2.34 15.37
N THR A 75 -16.17 -1.98 16.59
CA THR A 75 -17.39 -2.48 17.25
C THR A 75 -18.68 -1.76 16.84
N ALA A 76 -18.58 -0.61 16.14
CA ALA A 76 -19.71 0.26 15.82
C ALA A 76 -20.60 -0.23 14.65
N TRP A 77 -20.56 -1.52 14.28
CA TRP A 77 -21.29 -2.06 13.11
C TRP A 77 -21.07 -1.22 11.83
N THR A 78 -19.88 -0.63 11.69
CA THR A 78 -19.53 0.21 10.55
C THR A 78 -18.75 -0.62 9.52
N ARG A 79 -19.15 -0.52 8.25
CA ARG A 79 -18.52 -1.25 7.14
C ARG A 79 -17.46 -0.40 6.45
N TYR A 80 -16.23 -0.81 6.68
CA TYR A 80 -15.00 -0.67 5.92
C TYR A 80 -15.06 -1.18 4.48
N VAL A 81 -14.94 -0.37 3.43
CA VAL A 81 -14.57 -0.88 2.09
C VAL A 81 -13.28 -0.24 1.63
N VAL A 82 -12.31 -1.08 1.28
CA VAL A 82 -11.00 -0.71 0.75
C VAL A 82 -11.01 -0.93 -0.75
N LEU A 83 -10.81 0.15 -1.49
CA LEU A 83 -10.83 0.20 -2.95
C LEU A 83 -9.44 0.54 -3.46
N ALA A 84 -8.94 -0.16 -4.48
CA ALA A 84 -7.73 0.18 -5.22
C ALA A 84 -8.11 0.49 -6.67
N ASP A 85 -7.84 1.71 -7.15
CA ASP A 85 -8.27 2.21 -8.47
C ASP A 85 -9.78 2.02 -8.74
N GLY A 86 -10.60 2.03 -7.68
CA GLY A 86 -12.05 1.84 -7.75
C GLY A 86 -12.51 0.38 -7.66
N GLU A 87 -11.59 -0.59 -7.62
CA GLU A 87 -11.91 -2.00 -7.43
C GLU A 87 -11.83 -2.40 -5.95
N VAL A 88 -12.75 -3.24 -5.49
CA VAL A 88 -12.79 -3.70 -4.09
C VAL A 88 -11.67 -4.71 -3.85
N VAL A 89 -10.69 -4.31 -3.04
CA VAL A 89 -9.60 -5.21 -2.61
C VAL A 89 -9.86 -5.80 -1.24
N GLY A 90 -10.71 -5.16 -0.43
CA GLY A 90 -11.04 -5.69 0.88
C GLY A 90 -12.18 -4.97 1.58
N GLN A 91 -12.64 -5.58 2.67
CA GLN A 91 -13.72 -5.07 3.49
C GLN A 91 -13.46 -5.35 4.97
N ILE A 92 -13.92 -4.46 5.84
CA ILE A 92 -13.80 -4.56 7.31
C ILE A 92 -15.19 -4.32 7.91
N PHE A 93 -15.64 -5.15 8.82
CA PHE A 93 -16.91 -4.97 9.53
C PHE A 93 -16.90 -5.74 10.84
N ALA A 94 -17.25 -5.08 11.95
CA ALA A 94 -17.38 -5.74 13.25
C ALA A 94 -16.15 -6.56 13.67
N GLY A 95 -14.94 -6.09 13.37
CA GLY A 95 -13.68 -6.80 13.67
C GLY A 95 -13.28 -7.86 12.65
N GLN A 96 -14.16 -8.18 11.71
CA GLN A 96 -13.89 -9.15 10.66
C GLN A 96 -13.41 -8.45 9.41
N ALA A 97 -12.45 -9.05 8.71
CA ALA A 97 -12.01 -8.58 7.40
C ALA A 97 -12.15 -9.66 6.33
N ARG A 98 -12.49 -9.22 5.13
CA ARG A 98 -12.47 -10.02 3.91
C ARG A 98 -11.45 -9.42 2.95
N GLY A 99 -10.57 -10.27 2.41
CA GLY A 99 -9.48 -9.82 1.52
C GLY A 99 -8.24 -9.30 2.24
N ALA A 100 -8.25 -9.21 3.57
CA ALA A 100 -7.04 -8.91 4.33
C ALA A 100 -6.10 -10.11 4.33
N VAL A 101 -4.81 -9.87 4.11
CA VAL A 101 -3.75 -10.88 4.18
C VAL A 101 -3.14 -11.00 5.58
N SER A 102 -3.34 -9.98 6.42
CA SER A 102 -2.97 -10.01 7.83
C SER A 102 -3.92 -9.13 8.63
N THR A 103 -4.25 -9.56 9.84
CA THR A 103 -4.96 -8.75 10.84
C THR A 103 -4.18 -8.81 12.15
N VAL A 104 -3.81 -7.65 12.67
CA VAL A 104 -3.14 -7.51 13.97
C VAL A 104 -4.03 -6.67 14.86
N ILE A 105 -4.40 -7.20 16.02
CA ILE A 105 -5.17 -6.48 17.04
C ILE A 105 -4.19 -6.15 18.15
N GLN A 106 -4.00 -4.86 18.42
CA GLN A 106 -3.09 -4.39 19.45
C GLN A 106 -3.69 -3.21 20.19
N ASP A 107 -3.68 -3.28 21.53
CA ASP A 107 -4.24 -2.28 22.42
C ASP A 107 -5.72 -1.97 22.07
N ASP A 108 -6.02 -0.74 21.65
CA ASP A 108 -7.35 -0.22 21.32
C ASP A 108 -7.57 -0.06 19.81
N GLU A 109 -6.77 -0.71 18.96
CA GLU A 109 -6.85 -0.60 17.51
C GLU A 109 -6.65 -1.96 16.79
N ALA A 110 -7.29 -2.11 15.64
CA ALA A 110 -7.10 -3.24 14.74
C ALA A 110 -6.47 -2.77 13.42
N LYS A 111 -5.32 -3.35 13.07
CA LYS A 111 -4.59 -3.11 11.83
C LYS A 111 -4.87 -4.25 10.84
N TYR A 112 -5.44 -3.90 9.70
CA TYR A 112 -5.76 -4.81 8.60
C TYR A 112 -4.85 -4.51 7.42
N ARG A 113 -4.18 -5.52 6.87
CA ARG A 113 -3.34 -5.36 5.68
C ARG A 113 -4.00 -6.00 4.47
N PHE A 114 -4.00 -5.28 3.35
CA PHE A 114 -4.57 -5.75 2.08
C PHE A 114 -3.52 -5.72 0.98
N GLU A 115 -3.39 -6.81 0.24
CA GLU A 115 -2.55 -6.87 -0.95
C GLU A 115 -3.07 -5.88 -2.00
N ILE A 116 -2.15 -5.06 -2.52
CA ILE A 116 -2.43 -4.21 -3.67
C ILE A 116 -1.77 -4.84 -4.89
N ALA A 117 -2.60 -5.32 -5.82
CA ALA A 117 -2.13 -6.06 -6.99
C ALA A 117 -1.20 -5.23 -7.90
N LYS A 118 -1.32 -3.90 -7.86
CA LYS A 118 -0.62 -2.99 -8.76
C LYS A 118 0.08 -1.86 -8.00
N PRO A 119 1.41 -1.76 -8.09
CA PRO A 119 2.14 -0.60 -7.60
C PRO A 119 1.59 0.70 -8.19
N GLY A 120 1.26 1.61 -7.28
CA GLY A 120 0.75 2.92 -7.55
C GLY A 120 -0.76 3.00 -7.81
N ALA A 121 -1.51 2.00 -7.36
CA ALA A 121 -2.97 2.13 -7.30
C ALA A 121 -3.35 3.20 -6.27
N ARG A 122 -4.35 4.02 -6.61
CA ARG A 122 -4.97 4.94 -5.65
C ARG A 122 -5.83 4.13 -4.70
N VAL A 123 -5.55 4.20 -3.41
CA VAL A 123 -6.32 3.46 -2.41
C VAL A 123 -7.30 4.38 -1.70
N GLN A 124 -8.56 3.96 -1.65
CA GLN A 124 -9.61 4.66 -0.95
C GLN A 124 -10.18 3.75 0.14
N VAL A 125 -10.27 4.27 1.37
CA VAL A 125 -11.04 3.64 2.45
C VAL A 125 -12.32 4.44 2.62
N SER A 126 -13.46 3.76 2.52
CA SER A 126 -14.78 4.39 2.55
C SER A 126 -15.73 3.67 3.50
N GLU A 127 -16.64 4.42 4.09
CA GLU A 127 -17.75 3.86 4.86
C GLU A 127 -18.91 3.49 3.93
N TYR A 128 -19.45 2.31 4.17
CA TYR A 128 -20.62 1.77 3.49
C TYR A 128 -21.71 1.38 4.49
N LEU A 129 -22.95 1.38 4.03
CA LEU A 129 -24.08 0.76 4.69
C LEU A 129 -24.04 -0.76 4.47
N GLY A 130 -24.55 -1.51 5.44
CA GLY A 130 -24.72 -2.96 5.34
C GLY A 130 -23.56 -3.77 5.94
N THR A 131 -23.42 -5.00 5.49
CA THR A 131 -22.56 -6.06 6.02
C THR A 131 -21.56 -6.54 4.97
N LEU A 132 -20.65 -7.46 5.34
CA LEU A 132 -19.68 -8.05 4.41
C LEU A 132 -20.32 -8.88 3.27
N ALA A 133 -21.58 -9.26 3.39
CA ALA A 133 -22.32 -10.00 2.38
C ALA A 133 -22.87 -9.11 1.26
N ASP A 134 -23.05 -7.83 1.55
CA ASP A 134 -23.65 -6.89 0.61
C ASP A 134 -22.66 -6.50 -0.50
N PRO A 135 -23.13 -6.18 -1.71
CA PRO A 135 -22.26 -5.62 -2.74
C PRO A 135 -21.66 -4.29 -2.26
N ALA A 136 -20.50 -3.96 -2.78
CA ALA A 136 -19.91 -2.63 -2.62
C ALA A 136 -20.22 -1.83 -3.89
N ASP A 137 -21.32 -1.10 -3.85
CA ASP A 137 -21.81 -0.24 -4.93
C ASP A 137 -22.22 1.14 -4.40
N ASP A 138 -22.43 2.09 -5.32
CA ASP A 138 -22.72 3.48 -4.97
C ASP A 138 -24.00 3.65 -4.12
N ALA A 139 -24.92 2.69 -4.14
CA ALA A 139 -26.15 2.76 -3.35
C ALA A 139 -25.89 2.57 -1.85
N HIS A 140 -24.79 1.92 -1.49
CA HIS A 140 -24.39 1.67 -0.11
C HIS A 140 -23.28 2.61 0.37
N PHE A 141 -22.70 3.41 -0.52
CA PHE A 141 -21.66 4.36 -0.16
C PHE A 141 -22.20 5.45 0.78
N LEU A 142 -21.53 5.67 1.91
CA LEU A 142 -21.87 6.73 2.86
C LEU A 142 -20.91 7.91 2.70
N ARG A 143 -19.61 7.66 2.87
CA ARG A 143 -18.59 8.70 2.73
C ARG A 143 -17.20 8.12 2.51
N LYS A 144 -16.35 8.92 1.87
CA LYS A 144 -14.92 8.67 1.81
C LYS A 144 -14.28 9.02 3.16
N ARG A 145 -13.44 8.12 3.68
CA ARG A 145 -12.63 8.38 4.87
C ARG A 145 -11.22 8.77 4.49
N ILE A 146 -10.57 7.91 3.74
CA ILE A 146 -9.17 8.04 3.34
C ILE A 146 -9.03 8.01 1.83
N ASP A 147 -8.08 8.78 1.31
CA ASP A 147 -7.72 8.85 -0.10
C ASP A 147 -6.19 8.87 -0.24
N LEU A 148 -5.58 7.70 -0.35
CA LEU A 148 -4.14 7.56 -0.47
C LEU A 148 -3.70 7.79 -1.93
N PRO A 149 -2.82 8.77 -2.18
CA PRO A 149 -2.30 9.01 -3.51
C PRO A 149 -1.53 7.77 -4.01
N GLY A 150 -1.73 7.41 -5.28
CA GLY A 150 -1.13 6.22 -5.88
C GLY A 150 0.37 6.31 -6.12
N VAL A 151 1.16 7.10 -5.38
CA VAL A 151 2.62 6.97 -5.44
C VAL A 151 3.03 5.91 -4.43
N GLN A 152 3.52 4.78 -4.91
CA GLN A 152 3.89 3.64 -4.07
C GLN A 152 5.27 3.12 -4.44
N ALA A 153 5.94 2.50 -3.49
CA ALA A 153 7.19 1.82 -3.74
C ALA A 153 7.13 0.34 -3.35
N SER A 154 7.86 -0.49 -4.09
CA SER A 154 8.13 -1.88 -3.78
C SER A 154 9.62 -2.15 -3.94
N PHE A 155 10.08 -3.30 -3.48
CA PHE A 155 11.47 -3.73 -3.66
C PHE A 155 11.49 -5.05 -4.42
N VAL A 156 11.90 -5.00 -5.69
CA VAL A 156 11.85 -6.11 -6.64
C VAL A 156 13.23 -6.31 -7.24
N ASP A 157 13.70 -7.57 -7.31
CA ASP A 157 15.00 -7.95 -7.89
C ASP A 157 16.18 -7.09 -7.39
N GLY A 158 16.20 -6.81 -6.08
CA GLY A 158 17.28 -6.04 -5.47
C GLY A 158 17.21 -4.52 -5.69
N ARG A 159 16.08 -4.00 -6.18
CA ARG A 159 15.92 -2.56 -6.46
C ARG A 159 14.60 -2.03 -5.94
N ALA A 160 14.61 -0.79 -5.46
CA ALA A 160 13.37 -0.07 -5.22
C ALA A 160 12.71 0.29 -6.57
N VAL A 161 11.43 0.02 -6.68
CA VAL A 161 10.59 0.35 -7.82
C VAL A 161 9.47 1.23 -7.33
N VAL A 162 9.27 2.39 -7.95
CA VAL A 162 8.17 3.30 -7.64
C VAL A 162 7.18 3.35 -8.78
N GLY A 163 5.90 3.14 -8.46
CA GLY A 163 4.80 3.47 -9.35
C GLY A 163 4.34 4.91 -9.11
N VAL A 164 4.29 5.72 -10.17
CA VAL A 164 3.77 7.08 -10.14
C VAL A 164 2.59 7.20 -11.11
N PRO A 165 1.40 7.63 -10.67
CA PRO A 165 0.25 7.76 -11.57
C PRO A 165 0.48 8.86 -12.59
N ALA A 166 -0.01 8.67 -13.82
CA ALA A 166 0.23 9.59 -14.92
C ALA A 166 -0.24 11.03 -14.61
N GLU A 167 -1.27 11.24 -13.78
CA GLU A 167 -1.72 12.58 -13.39
C GLU A 167 -0.69 13.38 -12.56
N TYR A 168 0.27 12.69 -11.93
CA TYR A 168 1.39 13.35 -11.23
C TYR A 168 2.56 13.68 -12.16
N LEU A 169 2.58 13.13 -13.37
CA LEU A 169 3.67 13.25 -14.34
C LEU A 169 3.36 14.31 -15.40
N SER A 170 2.99 15.50 -14.94
CA SER A 170 2.91 16.66 -15.83
C SER A 170 4.29 17.30 -16.00
N ALA A 171 4.53 17.96 -17.13
CA ALA A 171 5.76 18.72 -17.37
C ALA A 171 6.00 19.87 -16.36
N ARG A 172 5.02 20.19 -15.52
CA ARG A 172 5.10 21.24 -14.48
C ARG A 172 5.24 20.68 -13.07
N ARG A 173 5.25 19.35 -12.91
CA ARG A 173 5.35 18.69 -11.61
C ARG A 173 6.71 18.02 -11.52
N ARG A 174 7.53 18.54 -10.61
CA ARG A 174 8.80 17.95 -10.22
C ARG A 174 8.55 17.04 -9.03
N ILE A 175 9.00 15.79 -9.09
CA ILE A 175 8.97 14.87 -7.95
C ILE A 175 10.39 14.48 -7.64
N VAL A 176 10.81 14.63 -6.40
CA VAL A 176 12.17 14.30 -5.93
C VAL A 176 12.07 13.15 -4.94
N PHE A 177 12.90 12.14 -5.14
CA PHE A 177 12.98 10.95 -4.30
C PHE A 177 14.18 11.03 -3.36
N PHE A 178 13.97 10.66 -2.11
CA PHE A 178 14.99 10.59 -1.07
C PHE A 178 15.01 9.20 -0.46
N ALA A 179 16.19 8.64 -0.18
CA ALA A 179 16.33 7.47 0.67
C ALA A 179 17.12 7.87 1.93
N ASP A 180 16.52 7.66 3.11
CA ASP A 180 17.07 8.08 4.41
C ASP A 180 17.55 9.55 4.42
N GLY A 181 16.75 10.43 3.82
CA GLY A 181 17.03 11.86 3.72
C GLY A 181 18.06 12.26 2.65
N ARG A 182 18.68 11.31 1.95
CA ARG A 182 19.60 11.55 0.84
C ARG A 182 18.84 11.60 -0.49
N PRO A 183 18.99 12.65 -1.32
CA PRO A 183 18.38 12.72 -2.65
C PRO A 183 18.93 11.60 -3.55
N ILE A 184 18.03 10.89 -4.23
CA ILE A 184 18.38 9.75 -5.09
C ILE A 184 18.16 10.08 -6.57
N THR A 185 16.99 10.62 -6.89
CA THR A 185 16.63 11.02 -8.25
C THR A 185 15.49 12.02 -8.22
N GLN A 186 15.17 12.58 -9.38
CA GLN A 186 14.05 13.46 -9.59
C GLN A 186 13.43 13.21 -10.97
N ILE A 187 12.13 13.40 -11.06
CA ILE A 187 11.33 13.23 -12.26
C ILE A 187 10.51 14.49 -12.52
N MET A 188 10.34 14.84 -13.78
CA MET A 188 9.46 15.91 -14.21
C MET A 188 8.83 15.55 -15.54
N GLY A 189 7.49 15.46 -15.55
CA GLY A 189 6.76 14.92 -16.69
C GLY A 189 7.24 13.51 -17.05
N ASN A 190 7.69 13.35 -18.30
CA ASN A 190 8.26 12.12 -18.82
C ASN A 190 9.80 12.10 -18.79
N THR A 191 10.44 12.99 -18.03
CA THR A 191 11.90 13.04 -17.92
C THR A 191 12.30 12.61 -16.51
N ALA A 192 13.21 11.64 -16.41
CA ALA A 192 13.85 11.24 -15.16
C ALA A 192 15.34 11.57 -15.23
N TYR A 193 15.90 12.05 -14.13
CA TYR A 193 17.32 12.32 -13.99
C TYR A 193 18.04 11.08 -13.40
N ASP A 194 19.31 10.85 -13.73
CA ASP A 194 20.16 9.78 -13.16
C ASP A 194 19.68 8.32 -13.23
N GLY A 195 19.98 7.64 -14.35
CA GLY A 195 20.13 6.17 -14.38
C GLY A 195 18.88 5.32 -14.06
N VAL A 196 17.71 5.95 -14.02
CA VAL A 196 16.42 5.31 -13.75
C VAL A 196 15.97 4.49 -14.95
N ILE A 197 15.60 3.23 -14.73
CA ILE A 197 14.91 2.42 -15.74
C ILE A 197 13.42 2.73 -15.62
N ARG A 198 12.79 3.08 -16.75
CA ARG A 198 11.37 3.43 -16.81
C ARG A 198 10.61 2.50 -17.73
N TRP A 199 9.42 2.09 -17.29
CA TRP A 199 8.44 1.40 -18.12
C TRP A 199 7.02 1.83 -17.76
N ASP A 200 6.07 1.38 -18.58
CA ASP A 200 4.65 1.68 -18.40
C ASP A 200 3.94 0.46 -17.83
N GLU A 201 3.07 0.69 -16.85
CA GLU A 201 2.25 -0.37 -16.24
C GLU A 201 0.81 0.14 -16.06
N GLY A 202 -0.03 -0.17 -17.05
CA GLY A 202 -1.36 0.42 -17.17
C GLY A 202 -1.30 1.95 -17.26
N THR A 203 -2.01 2.64 -16.36
CA THR A 203 -2.01 4.10 -16.22
C THR A 203 -0.81 4.68 -15.46
N ASN A 204 0.05 3.83 -14.89
CA ASN A 204 1.18 4.26 -14.06
C ASN A 204 2.46 4.26 -14.88
N LYS A 205 3.38 5.17 -14.54
CA LYS A 205 4.79 5.03 -14.93
C LYS A 205 5.56 4.44 -13.78
N MET A 206 6.38 3.45 -14.11
CA MET A 206 7.21 2.74 -13.17
C MET A 206 8.65 3.21 -13.28
N PHE A 207 9.32 3.37 -12.14
CA PHE A 207 10.68 3.87 -12.05
C PHE A 207 11.51 2.98 -11.13
N SER A 208 12.53 2.31 -11.68
CA SER A 208 13.52 1.58 -10.88
C SER A 208 14.58 2.56 -10.38
N LEU A 209 14.61 2.75 -9.06
CA LEU A 209 15.51 3.66 -8.38
C LEU A 209 16.83 2.95 -8.05
N ARG A 210 17.96 3.55 -8.44
CA ARG A 210 19.29 3.04 -8.08
C ARG A 210 19.75 3.64 -6.74
N GLY A 211 20.52 2.87 -5.98
CA GLY A 211 21.13 3.37 -4.75
C GLY A 211 20.16 3.53 -3.58
N VAL A 212 19.01 2.86 -3.65
CA VAL A 212 18.10 2.62 -2.53
C VAL A 212 18.35 1.19 -2.04
N ALA A 213 18.82 1.05 -0.80
CA ALA A 213 19.05 -0.24 -0.18
C ALA A 213 17.77 -0.79 0.44
N ARG A 214 17.76 -2.11 0.64
CA ARG A 214 16.65 -2.80 1.29
C ARG A 214 16.52 -2.32 2.75
N GLY A 215 15.30 -1.94 3.15
CA GLY A 215 15.00 -1.40 4.47
C GLY A 215 15.26 0.10 4.64
N GLU A 216 15.75 0.81 3.62
CA GLU A 216 15.84 2.28 3.67
C GLU A 216 14.44 2.91 3.61
N ARG A 217 14.29 4.08 4.23
CA ARG A 217 13.08 4.88 4.15
C ARG A 217 13.09 5.71 2.88
N LEU A 218 12.23 5.35 1.94
CA LEU A 218 12.02 6.07 0.69
C LEU A 218 10.93 7.12 0.84
N GLU A 219 11.28 8.36 0.58
CA GLU A 219 10.35 9.48 0.48
C GLU A 219 10.25 9.96 -0.97
N ALA A 220 9.07 10.39 -1.39
CA ALA A 220 8.89 11.16 -2.62
C ALA A 220 8.18 12.47 -2.27
N TRP A 221 8.56 13.54 -2.95
CA TRP A 221 8.03 14.87 -2.69
C TRP A 221 7.78 15.60 -4.00
N GLU A 222 6.63 16.25 -4.13
CA GLU A 222 6.43 17.30 -5.13
C GLU A 222 7.26 18.54 -4.75
N TYR A 223 8.06 19.01 -5.70
CA TYR A 223 8.91 20.18 -5.57
C TYR A 223 8.43 21.31 -6.50
N GLY A 224 8.69 22.55 -6.08
CA GLY A 224 8.72 23.70 -6.96
C GLY A 224 9.97 23.72 -7.84
N GLY A 225 9.88 24.47 -8.93
CA GLY A 225 11.00 24.65 -9.85
C GLY A 225 11.20 23.50 -10.85
N ASP A 226 12.23 23.66 -11.67
CA ASP A 226 12.64 22.77 -12.74
C ASP A 226 13.69 21.74 -12.28
N LEU A 227 14.01 20.75 -13.11
CA LEU A 227 15.02 19.72 -12.79
C LEU A 227 16.43 20.30 -12.52
N GLY A 228 16.71 21.54 -12.93
CA GLY A 228 17.98 22.22 -12.66
C GLY A 228 18.03 22.98 -11.34
N ASP A 229 16.88 23.16 -10.67
CA ASP A 229 16.80 23.95 -9.45
C ASP A 229 17.30 23.15 -8.24
N GLY A 230 17.69 23.86 -7.18
CA GLY A 230 18.10 23.25 -5.92
C GLY A 230 17.06 22.28 -5.35
N ILE A 231 17.52 21.39 -4.48
CA ILE A 231 16.69 20.42 -3.73
C ILE A 231 16.53 20.83 -2.26
N GLY A 232 16.60 22.13 -1.99
CA GLY A 232 16.39 22.70 -0.67
C GLY A 232 14.96 22.49 -0.17
N SER A 233 14.79 22.45 1.16
CA SER A 233 13.49 22.25 1.79
C SER A 233 12.47 23.33 1.43
N GLU A 234 12.92 24.53 1.07
CA GLU A 234 12.11 25.67 0.61
C GLU A 234 11.35 25.39 -0.68
N PHE A 235 11.78 24.40 -1.47
CA PHE A 235 11.10 23.99 -2.69
C PHE A 235 10.11 22.85 -2.47
N ARG A 236 10.09 22.23 -1.28
CA ARG A 236 9.14 21.14 -0.97
C ARG A 236 7.72 21.72 -0.94
N LYS A 237 6.84 21.14 -1.75
CA LYS A 237 5.41 21.48 -1.74
C LYS A 237 4.63 20.44 -0.94
N VAL A 238 4.69 19.19 -1.40
CA VAL A 238 3.81 18.13 -0.91
C VAL A 238 4.61 16.84 -0.82
N LYS A 239 4.52 16.09 0.27
CA LYS A 239 5.07 14.73 0.33
C LYS A 239 4.12 13.80 -0.43
N LEU A 240 4.62 12.96 -1.32
CA LEU A 240 3.83 12.02 -2.12
C LEU A 240 3.99 10.57 -1.66
N LEU A 241 5.11 10.24 -1.02
CA LEU A 241 5.44 8.91 -0.52
C LEU A 241 6.28 9.05 0.75
N ASP A 242 6.04 8.18 1.72
CA ASP A 242 6.87 7.96 2.89
C ASP A 242 6.79 6.49 3.29
N GLN A 243 7.73 5.68 2.83
CA GLN A 243 7.64 4.23 2.96
C GLN A 243 9.01 3.63 3.22
N LYS A 244 9.11 2.71 4.18
CA LYS A 244 10.27 1.83 4.29
C LYS A 244 10.18 0.75 3.23
N VAL A 245 11.17 0.67 2.35
CA VAL A 245 11.07 -0.17 1.14
C VAL A 245 11.90 -1.43 1.25
N GLY A 246 11.27 -2.57 0.98
CA GLY A 246 11.94 -3.87 1.03
C GLY A 246 12.23 -4.36 2.45
N GLU A 247 11.74 -3.69 3.49
CA GLU A 247 11.49 -4.41 4.72
C GLU A 247 10.45 -5.48 4.37
N LYS A 248 10.77 -6.75 4.55
CA LYS A 248 9.74 -7.78 4.44
C LYS A 248 9.03 -7.80 5.79
N PRO A 249 7.71 -8.07 5.82
CA PRO A 249 7.03 -8.31 7.08
C PRO A 249 7.88 -9.30 7.90
N PRO A 250 8.03 -9.11 9.22
CA PRO A 250 8.60 -10.18 10.05
C PRO A 250 7.82 -11.46 9.81
N VAL A 251 8.36 -12.61 10.21
CA VAL A 251 7.66 -13.90 10.11
C VAL A 251 6.18 -13.73 10.48
N THR A 252 5.27 -13.97 9.53
CA THR A 252 3.83 -13.78 9.73
C THR A 252 3.12 -15.11 9.88
N ALA A 253 1.91 -15.07 10.42
CA ALA A 253 1.04 -16.22 10.42
C ALA A 253 -0.40 -15.87 10.08
N SER A 254 -1.06 -16.76 9.35
CA SER A 254 -2.47 -16.66 8.97
C SER A 254 -3.15 -18.02 9.08
N PHE A 255 -4.49 -18.02 9.09
CA PHE A 255 -5.29 -19.23 8.95
C PHE A 255 -5.97 -19.23 7.57
N GLU A 256 -5.52 -20.10 6.67
CA GLU A 256 -5.94 -20.13 5.28
C GLU A 256 -6.42 -21.53 4.91
N ASN A 257 -7.60 -21.65 4.30
CA ASN A 257 -8.15 -22.91 3.79
C ASN A 257 -8.12 -24.07 4.81
N GLY A 258 -8.34 -23.77 6.09
CA GLY A 258 -8.32 -24.76 7.17
C GLY A 258 -6.93 -25.15 7.67
N ARG A 259 -5.91 -24.31 7.43
CA ARG A 259 -4.50 -24.57 7.79
C ARG A 259 -3.90 -23.32 8.41
N ALA A 260 -3.01 -23.49 9.38
CA ALA A 260 -2.12 -22.41 9.77
C ALA A 260 -1.02 -22.27 8.72
N VAL A 261 -0.77 -21.05 8.26
CA VAL A 261 0.28 -20.74 7.29
C VAL A 261 1.25 -19.79 7.97
N VAL A 262 2.51 -20.21 8.09
CA VAL A 262 3.61 -19.37 8.58
C VAL A 262 4.42 -18.91 7.39
N ARG A 263 4.49 -17.60 7.14
CA ARG A 263 5.34 -17.04 6.08
C ARG A 263 6.64 -16.55 6.67
N VAL A 264 7.75 -17.12 6.21
CA VAL A 264 9.10 -16.79 6.64
C VAL A 264 9.80 -16.01 5.54
N PRO A 265 10.28 -14.79 5.83
CA PRO A 265 11.01 -13.99 4.87
C PRO A 265 12.33 -14.64 4.45
N SER A 266 12.73 -14.43 3.19
CA SER A 266 13.97 -15.02 2.64
C SER A 266 15.21 -14.72 3.50
N GLU A 267 15.29 -13.54 4.14
CA GLU A 267 16.41 -13.17 5.00
C GLU A 267 16.58 -14.08 6.23
N PHE A 268 15.50 -14.68 6.74
CA PHE A 268 15.60 -15.66 7.83
C PHE A 268 16.13 -16.99 7.32
N THR A 269 15.67 -17.43 6.13
CA THR A 269 16.17 -18.66 5.50
C THR A 269 17.61 -18.50 5.02
N ASP A 270 17.96 -17.36 4.41
CA ASP A 270 19.29 -17.08 3.87
C ASP A 270 20.33 -16.93 5.01
N ALA A 271 19.92 -16.34 6.14
CA ALA A 271 20.74 -16.28 7.35
C ALA A 271 20.77 -17.60 8.12
N ASN A 272 20.09 -18.64 7.63
CA ASN A 272 19.99 -19.96 8.25
C ASN A 272 19.51 -19.91 9.72
N LYS A 273 18.62 -18.95 10.03
CA LYS A 273 18.02 -18.82 11.36
C LYS A 273 17.10 -20.01 11.63
N ARG A 274 17.11 -20.48 12.88
CA ARG A 274 16.25 -21.57 13.34
C ARG A 274 14.93 -20.99 13.87
N ILE A 275 13.82 -21.40 13.27
CA ILE A 275 12.48 -20.99 13.63
C ILE A 275 11.69 -22.21 14.07
N VAL A 276 11.01 -22.14 15.20
CA VAL A 276 10.18 -23.22 15.74
C VAL A 276 8.72 -22.78 15.75
N VAL A 277 7.84 -23.64 15.26
CA VAL A 277 6.40 -23.41 15.24
C VAL A 277 5.74 -24.30 16.30
N ARG A 278 4.93 -23.68 17.16
CA ARG A 278 4.10 -24.36 18.15
C ARG A 278 2.63 -23.99 17.96
N ILE A 279 1.76 -24.97 18.18
CA ILE A 279 0.30 -24.77 18.22
C ILE A 279 -0.18 -25.30 19.56
N ASP A 280 -0.88 -24.45 20.32
CA ASP A 280 -1.32 -24.70 21.70
C ASP A 280 -0.17 -25.19 22.61
N GLY A 281 1.01 -24.60 22.45
CA GLY A 281 2.21 -24.97 23.17
C GLY A 281 2.82 -26.32 22.76
N GLN A 282 2.28 -27.03 21.76
CA GLN A 282 2.89 -28.25 21.25
C GLN A 282 3.82 -27.95 20.09
N TYR A 283 5.01 -28.56 20.06
CA TYR A 283 5.91 -28.49 18.91
C TYR A 283 5.23 -29.07 17.67
N ARG A 284 5.24 -28.31 16.58
CA ARG A 284 4.66 -28.72 15.29
C ARG A 284 5.71 -28.86 14.21
N GLY A 285 6.70 -27.99 14.22
CA GLY A 285 7.76 -28.07 13.24
C GLY A 285 8.84 -27.04 13.46
N GLU A 286 9.85 -27.13 12.61
CA GLU A 286 11.02 -26.29 12.60
C GLU A 286 11.36 -25.90 11.18
N ILE A 287 11.84 -24.67 10.99
CA ILE A 287 12.29 -24.11 9.73
C ILE A 287 13.72 -23.61 9.94
N GLN A 288 14.68 -24.11 9.17
CA GLN A 288 16.05 -23.61 9.17
C GLN A 288 16.64 -23.68 7.76
N GLY A 289 16.92 -22.50 7.22
CA GLY A 289 17.42 -22.38 5.85
C GLY A 289 16.43 -22.91 4.83
N GLU A 290 16.91 -23.78 3.95
CA GLU A 290 16.06 -24.42 2.95
C GLU A 290 15.30 -25.64 3.47
N ARG A 291 15.60 -26.08 4.70
CA ARG A 291 15.00 -27.26 5.33
C ARG A 291 13.88 -26.82 6.27
N ALA A 292 12.82 -27.61 6.27
CA ALA A 292 11.82 -27.56 7.31
C ALA A 292 11.38 -28.98 7.66
N ASP A 293 11.09 -29.18 8.94
CA ASP A 293 10.54 -30.42 9.50
C ASP A 293 9.17 -30.17 10.14
N GLY A 294 8.27 -31.15 10.06
CA GLY A 294 6.94 -31.11 10.67
C GLY A 294 5.87 -30.28 9.94
N GLN A 295 6.19 -29.61 8.82
CA GLN A 295 5.21 -28.98 7.94
C GLN A 295 4.50 -30.00 7.04
N ASP A 296 3.24 -29.71 6.70
CA ASP A 296 2.44 -30.50 5.76
C ASP A 296 2.61 -30.04 4.30
N GLY A 297 3.09 -28.81 4.11
CA GLY A 297 3.31 -28.21 2.81
C GLY A 297 4.26 -27.02 2.90
N SER A 298 4.91 -26.72 1.78
CA SER A 298 5.65 -25.47 1.64
C SER A 298 5.53 -24.93 0.23
N SER A 299 5.49 -23.61 0.10
CA SER A 299 5.51 -22.91 -1.18
C SER A 299 6.49 -21.73 -1.12
N ASN A 300 6.94 -21.28 -2.28
CA ASN A 300 7.82 -20.12 -2.41
C ASN A 300 7.13 -19.09 -3.32
N LYS A 301 6.95 -17.88 -2.81
CA LYS A 301 6.39 -16.75 -3.54
C LYS A 301 7.28 -15.54 -3.26
N ASP A 302 7.83 -14.94 -4.31
CA ASP A 302 8.66 -13.73 -4.23
C ASP A 302 9.86 -13.84 -3.26
N GLY A 303 10.41 -15.06 -3.15
CA GLY A 303 11.53 -15.41 -2.28
C GLY A 303 11.13 -15.75 -0.84
N ASP A 304 9.89 -15.50 -0.45
CA ASP A 304 9.38 -15.89 0.87
C ASP A 304 8.83 -17.29 0.86
N ARG A 305 9.09 -18.01 1.97
CA ARG A 305 8.60 -19.37 2.13
C ARG A 305 7.37 -19.38 3.00
N SER A 306 6.30 -19.95 2.48
CA SER A 306 5.11 -20.29 3.27
C SER A 306 5.20 -21.73 3.72
N PHE A 307 4.91 -22.00 5.00
CA PHE A 307 4.87 -23.32 5.61
C PHE A 307 3.48 -23.57 6.17
N GLU A 308 2.89 -24.70 5.79
CA GLU A 308 1.50 -25.02 6.10
C GLU A 308 1.42 -26.10 7.19
N TYR A 309 0.52 -25.91 8.15
CA TYR A 309 0.23 -26.83 9.25
C TYR A 309 -1.28 -27.12 9.28
N THR A 310 -1.66 -28.32 8.84
CA THR A 310 -3.05 -28.77 8.59
C THR A 310 -3.80 -29.18 9.85
N GLN A 311 -3.11 -29.34 10.99
CA GLN A 311 -3.73 -29.73 12.25
C GLN A 311 -4.19 -28.54 13.12
N ALA A 312 -4.02 -27.31 12.63
CA ALA A 312 -4.50 -26.10 13.28
C ALA A 312 -6.02 -25.94 13.12
N LYS A 313 -6.67 -25.34 14.11
CA LYS A 313 -8.10 -24.98 14.09
C LYS A 313 -8.28 -23.48 14.38
N PRO A 314 -9.40 -22.88 13.95
CA PRO A 314 -9.77 -21.55 14.40
C PRO A 314 -9.84 -21.51 15.93
N GLY A 315 -9.19 -20.52 16.53
CA GLY A 315 -9.08 -20.35 17.98
C GLY A 315 -7.87 -21.00 18.63
N ASP A 316 -7.10 -21.84 17.92
CA ASP A 316 -5.83 -22.37 18.43
C ASP A 316 -4.81 -21.24 18.58
N ARG A 317 -3.91 -21.35 19.56
CA ARG A 317 -2.83 -20.39 19.75
C ARG A 317 -1.60 -20.83 18.96
N LEU A 318 -1.18 -20.01 17.99
CA LEU A 318 0.04 -20.22 17.23
C LEU A 318 1.17 -19.36 17.79
N GLU A 319 2.28 -20.02 18.10
CA GLU A 319 3.54 -19.36 18.47
C GLU A 319 4.62 -19.70 17.43
N VAL A 320 5.32 -18.68 16.95
CA VAL A 320 6.50 -18.82 16.10
C VAL A 320 7.68 -18.20 16.81
N LEU A 321 8.72 -19.00 17.05
CA LEU A 321 9.83 -18.68 17.96
C LEU A 321 11.15 -18.70 17.20
N GLN A 322 12.05 -17.77 17.50
CA GLN A 322 13.42 -17.81 16.99
C GLN A 322 14.35 -18.47 18.03
N TYR A 323 15.18 -19.38 17.56
CA TYR A 323 16.20 -20.05 18.35
C TYR A 323 17.59 -19.82 17.75
N GLY A 324 18.59 -19.74 18.62
CA GLY A 324 20.01 -19.84 18.28
C GLY A 324 20.49 -21.30 18.34
N GLY A 325 21.66 -21.57 17.78
CA GLY A 325 22.30 -22.89 17.80
C GLY A 325 22.15 -23.71 16.51
N GLU A 326 22.83 -24.86 16.46
CA GLU A 326 22.81 -25.75 15.30
C GLU A 326 21.57 -26.67 15.29
N LEU A 327 21.24 -27.22 14.12
CA LEU A 327 20.05 -28.07 13.87
C LEU A 327 19.99 -29.31 14.79
N ASN A 328 21.13 -29.75 15.32
CA ASN A 328 21.25 -30.92 16.18
C ASN A 328 21.16 -30.60 17.68
N ASP A 329 21.18 -29.32 18.06
CA ASP A 329 21.08 -28.95 19.47
C ASP A 329 19.64 -29.19 19.96
N PRO A 330 19.45 -29.82 21.14
CA PRO A 330 18.14 -29.97 21.72
C PRO A 330 17.50 -28.59 21.95
N LEU A 331 16.20 -28.48 21.66
CA LEU A 331 15.43 -27.25 21.91
C LEU A 331 15.45 -26.92 23.41
N SER A 332 16.39 -26.06 23.81
CA SER A 332 16.51 -25.55 25.18
C SER A 332 15.88 -24.16 25.26
N PRO A 333 15.11 -23.83 26.31
CA PRO A 333 14.64 -22.47 26.56
C PRO A 333 15.77 -21.42 26.53
N ASP A 334 16.98 -21.81 26.91
CA ASP A 334 18.17 -20.94 26.94
C ASP A 334 18.68 -20.56 25.54
N LEU A 335 18.28 -21.30 24.51
CA LEU A 335 18.58 -21.01 23.11
C LEU A 335 17.50 -20.15 22.44
N ARG A 336 16.41 -19.82 23.14
CA ARG A 336 15.34 -18.97 22.58
C ARG A 336 15.83 -17.53 22.49
N GLU A 337 15.96 -17.04 21.27
CA GLU A 337 16.36 -15.67 20.99
C GLU A 337 15.16 -14.70 21.01
N GLY A 338 13.97 -15.18 20.65
CA GLY A 338 12.79 -14.33 20.62
C GLY A 338 11.49 -15.01 20.25
N VAL A 339 10.40 -14.24 20.35
CA VAL A 339 9.06 -14.59 19.86
C VAL A 339 8.81 -13.75 18.62
N LEU A 340 8.59 -14.41 17.48
CA LEU A 340 8.31 -13.76 16.20
C LEU A 340 6.81 -13.59 15.98
N VAL A 341 6.02 -14.58 16.39
CA VAL A 341 4.55 -14.55 16.36
C VAL A 341 4.02 -15.20 17.64
N ASP A 342 2.98 -14.62 18.21
CA ASP A 342 2.17 -15.21 19.28
C ASP A 342 0.74 -14.68 19.12
N GLN A 343 -0.11 -15.47 18.48
CA GLN A 343 -1.47 -15.05 18.14
C GLN A 343 -2.47 -16.19 18.23
N GLN A 344 -3.74 -15.83 18.32
CA GLN A 344 -4.86 -16.76 18.15
C GLN A 344 -5.27 -16.80 16.67
N LEU A 345 -5.43 -18.01 16.11
CA LEU A 345 -5.71 -18.25 14.69
C LEU A 345 -7.18 -18.06 14.29
#